data_AF-N9NDF0-F1
#
_entry.id   AF-N9NDF0-F1
#
_cell.length_a   1.000
_cell.length_b   1.000
_cell.length_c   1.000
_cell.angle_alpha   90.00
_cell.angle_beta   90.00
_cell.angle_gamma   90.00
#
_symmetry.space_group_name_H-M   'P 1'
#
loop_
_entity.id
_entity.type
_entity.pdbx_description
1 polymer ?
#
loop_
_entity_poly.entity_id
_entity_poly.type
_entity_poly.pdbx_seq_one_letter_code
_entity_poly.pdbx_strand_id
1 'polypeptide(L)'
;MAFRADEASKDGLVSAEKYLLSRLTGLSSNELVRSREKLLDLFHELGPVIYTYPTWHPLVSDKRASYESLTPSKECGYVGLDHTVFFANGFITCPYGDGQEVIDSVFKLKPNEIADITAERLDVKFYSSSATPILVKCLWQKTLNSDGTIPSSIAIPLLLENELPNWRTAQVGETWENMSSNFLGSPHGKRSSLFINQETGQTMKKIWESLINTGMFGPIFTRP
;
A
#
# COMPACT_ATOMS: atom_id res chain seq x y z
N MET A 1 7.71 18.22 13.50
CA MET A 1 8.49 18.06 12.25
C MET A 1 7.53 17.72 11.13
N ALA A 2 7.67 18.40 9.98
CA ALA A 2 6.96 18.02 8.77
C ALA A 2 7.47 16.64 8.30
N PHE A 3 6.57 15.82 7.76
CA PHE A 3 6.97 14.56 7.12
C PHE A 3 7.91 14.87 5.96
N ARG A 4 9.05 14.18 5.90
CA ARG A 4 10.05 14.37 4.84
C ARG A 4 9.83 13.31 3.77
N ALA A 5 8.77 13.50 2.98
CA ALA A 5 8.36 12.54 1.94
C ALA A 5 9.50 12.23 0.95
N ASP A 6 10.29 13.24 0.57
CA ASP A 6 11.42 13.05 -0.36
C ASP A 6 12.54 12.18 0.21
N GLU A 7 12.87 12.34 1.50
CA GLU A 7 13.87 11.49 2.18
C GLU A 7 13.36 10.06 2.29
N ALA A 8 12.12 9.88 2.75
CA ALA A 8 11.49 8.57 2.86
C ALA A 8 11.40 7.84 1.49
N SER A 9 11.09 8.59 0.43
CA SER A 9 11.03 8.09 -0.94
C SER A 9 12.40 7.61 -1.44
N LYS A 10 13.46 8.40 -1.21
CA LYS A 10 14.85 8.03 -1.57
C LYS A 10 15.34 6.82 -0.78
N ASP A 11 15.13 6.80 0.53
CA ASP A 11 15.53 5.68 1.39
C ASP A 11 14.79 4.39 1.00
N GLY A 12 13.51 4.51 0.66
CA GLY A 12 12.70 3.42 0.14
C GLY A 12 13.25 2.82 -1.15
N LEU A 13 13.65 3.66 -2.12
CA LEU A 13 14.28 3.20 -3.36
C LEU A 13 15.59 2.44 -3.09
N VAL A 14 16.47 2.99 -2.26
CA VAL A 14 17.74 2.35 -1.88
C VAL A 14 17.48 1.00 -1.20
N SER A 15 16.47 0.92 -0.34
CA SER A 15 16.06 -0.33 0.32
C SER A 15 15.57 -1.37 -0.70
N ALA A 16 14.72 -0.97 -1.65
CA ALA A 16 14.22 -1.86 -2.70
C ALA A 16 15.34 -2.36 -3.62
N GLU A 17 16.26 -1.49 -4.05
CA GLU A 17 17.45 -1.89 -4.83
C GLU A 17 18.30 -2.90 -4.07
N LYS A 18 18.57 -2.63 -2.79
CA LYS A 18 19.33 -3.56 -1.94
C LYS A 18 18.62 -4.89 -1.82
N TYR A 19 17.30 -4.90 -1.60
CA TYR A 19 16.54 -6.13 -1.42
C TYR A 19 16.45 -6.97 -2.71
N LEU A 20 16.12 -6.33 -3.83
CA LEU A 20 15.83 -7.01 -5.10
C LEU A 20 17.08 -7.27 -5.96
N LEU A 21 18.17 -6.52 -5.80
CA LEU A 21 19.31 -6.62 -6.72
C LEU A 21 20.57 -7.20 -6.09
N SER A 22 20.78 -7.05 -4.77
CA SER A 22 22.06 -7.42 -4.14
C SER A 22 22.40 -8.91 -4.19
N ARG A 23 21.37 -9.77 -4.34
CA ARG A 23 21.52 -11.23 -4.38
C ARG A 23 21.71 -11.79 -5.80
N LEU A 24 21.67 -10.94 -6.82
CA LEU A 24 21.78 -11.33 -8.23
C LEU A 24 23.25 -11.43 -8.70
N THR A 25 24.08 -12.15 -7.96
CA THR A 25 25.54 -12.20 -8.18
C THR A 25 25.96 -12.99 -9.42
N GLY A 26 25.08 -13.85 -9.95
CA GLY A 26 25.37 -14.71 -11.10
C GLY A 26 24.89 -14.17 -12.45
N LEU A 27 24.31 -12.98 -12.50
CA LEU A 27 23.83 -12.38 -13.75
C LEU A 27 24.94 -11.70 -14.54
N SER A 28 24.78 -11.63 -15.85
CA SER A 28 25.63 -10.77 -16.68
C SER A 28 25.44 -9.30 -16.31
N SER A 29 26.45 -8.47 -16.60
CA SER A 29 26.36 -7.02 -16.36
C SER A 29 25.16 -6.38 -17.07
N ASN A 30 24.83 -6.85 -18.29
CA ASN A 30 23.71 -6.33 -19.06
C ASN A 30 22.35 -6.70 -18.43
N GLU A 31 22.18 -7.92 -17.94
CA GLU A 31 20.94 -8.34 -17.27
C GLU A 31 20.73 -7.60 -15.95
N LEU A 32 21.80 -7.36 -15.20
CA LEU A 32 21.74 -6.60 -13.95
C LEU A 32 21.38 -5.13 -14.22
N VAL A 33 21.94 -4.52 -15.27
CA VAL A 33 21.59 -3.16 -15.71
C VAL A 33 20.11 -3.10 -16.11
N ARG A 34 19.65 -4.01 -16.98
CA ARG A 34 18.24 -4.10 -17.39
C ARG A 34 17.28 -4.24 -16.20
N SER A 35 17.65 -5.05 -15.21
CA SER A 35 16.85 -5.25 -14.00
C SER A 35 16.81 -3.97 -13.15
N ARG A 36 17.94 -3.28 -12.98
CA ARG A 36 18.00 -2.00 -12.28
C ARG A 36 17.17 -0.91 -12.96
N GLU A 37 17.31 -0.76 -14.28
CA GLU A 37 16.52 0.19 -15.07
C GLU A 37 15.02 -0.10 -14.93
N LYS A 38 14.63 -1.38 -15.03
CA LYS A 38 13.23 -1.76 -14.84
C LYS A 38 12.71 -1.44 -13.44
N LEU A 39 13.52 -1.61 -12.39
CA LEU A 39 13.12 -1.25 -11.03
C LEU A 39 12.89 0.27 -10.90
N LEU A 40 13.74 1.08 -11.53
CA LEU A 40 13.59 2.54 -11.55
C LEU A 40 12.33 2.98 -12.30
N ASP A 41 12.06 2.38 -13.47
CA ASP A 41 10.82 2.63 -14.21
C ASP A 41 9.58 2.30 -13.37
N LEU A 42 9.61 1.17 -12.68
CA LEU A 42 8.51 0.75 -11.80
C LEU A 42 8.36 1.65 -10.58
N PHE A 43 9.46 2.19 -10.03
CA PHE A 43 9.38 3.18 -8.97
C PHE A 43 8.71 4.47 -9.45
N HIS A 44 9.00 4.93 -10.67
CA HIS A 44 8.33 6.08 -11.25
C HIS A 44 6.86 5.81 -11.57
N GLU A 45 6.52 4.59 -12.00
CA GLU A 45 5.15 4.20 -12.33
C GLU A 45 4.28 3.97 -11.08
N LEU A 46 4.77 3.19 -10.12
CA LEU A 46 4.01 2.78 -8.94
C LEU A 46 4.06 3.80 -7.81
N GLY A 47 4.97 4.77 -7.88
CA GLY A 47 5.27 5.69 -6.81
C GLY A 47 6.24 5.12 -5.78
N PRO A 48 6.41 5.79 -4.63
CA PRO A 48 7.48 5.47 -3.69
C PRO A 48 7.26 4.14 -2.96
N VAL A 49 8.36 3.56 -2.46
CA VAL A 49 8.35 2.34 -1.65
C VAL A 49 7.74 2.62 -0.28
N ILE A 50 6.89 1.71 0.18
CA ILE A 50 6.15 1.80 1.46
C ILE A 50 6.38 0.54 2.30
N TYR A 51 6.07 0.64 3.59
CA TYR A 51 6.14 -0.50 4.52
C TYR A 51 4.77 -1.11 4.80
N THR A 52 3.74 -0.27 4.92
CA THR A 52 2.35 -0.70 5.12
C THR A 52 1.40 0.22 4.38
N TYR A 53 0.31 -0.35 3.88
CA TYR A 53 -0.78 0.39 3.27
C TYR A 53 -1.72 0.96 4.34
N PRO A 54 -2.44 2.04 4.01
CA PRO A 54 -3.63 2.42 4.76
C PRO A 54 -4.68 1.30 4.77
N THR A 55 -5.42 1.13 5.86
CA THR A 55 -6.47 0.09 5.99
C THR A 55 -7.56 0.18 4.93
N TRP A 56 -7.75 1.35 4.34
CA TRP A 56 -8.74 1.63 3.31
C TRP A 56 -8.22 1.43 1.88
N HIS A 57 -6.93 1.16 1.69
CA HIS A 57 -6.32 1.04 0.36
C HIS A 57 -6.77 -0.25 -0.36
N PRO A 58 -7.14 -0.22 -1.66
CA PRO A 58 -7.69 -1.37 -2.39
C PRO A 58 -6.86 -2.65 -2.30
N LEU A 59 -5.53 -2.50 -2.23
CA LEU A 59 -4.62 -3.63 -2.11
C LEU A 59 -4.75 -4.41 -0.80
N VAL A 60 -5.42 -3.88 0.23
CA VAL A 60 -5.60 -4.52 1.54
C VAL A 60 -7.02 -4.49 2.10
N SER A 61 -7.90 -3.60 1.62
CA SER A 61 -9.18 -3.27 2.27
C SER A 61 -10.35 -4.21 1.92
N ASP A 62 -10.35 -4.86 0.76
CA ASP A 62 -11.53 -5.57 0.26
C ASP A 62 -11.73 -6.98 0.88
N LYS A 63 -10.82 -7.43 1.76
CA LYS A 63 -10.85 -8.80 2.30
C LYS A 63 -10.61 -8.83 3.81
N ARG A 64 -11.62 -8.37 4.56
CA ARG A 64 -11.63 -8.49 6.02
C ARG A 64 -11.82 -9.94 6.48
N ALA A 65 -10.73 -10.70 6.47
CA ALA A 65 -10.56 -11.79 7.44
C ALA A 65 -9.95 -11.25 8.75
N SER A 66 -9.13 -10.20 8.69
CA SER A 66 -8.56 -9.51 9.85
C SER A 66 -8.36 -8.02 9.55
N TYR A 67 -8.68 -7.15 10.51
CA TYR A 67 -8.43 -5.70 10.45
C TYR A 67 -6.92 -5.37 10.51
N GLU A 68 -6.08 -6.35 10.88
CA GLU A 68 -4.65 -6.18 11.11
C GLU A 68 -3.79 -6.32 9.84
N SER A 69 -4.38 -6.75 8.72
CA SER A 69 -3.65 -6.98 7.46
C SER A 69 -3.37 -5.65 6.74
N LEU A 70 -2.25 -5.01 7.07
CA LEU A 70 -1.79 -3.77 6.45
C LEU A 70 -0.82 -3.98 5.27
N THR A 71 -0.57 -5.22 4.91
CA THR A 71 0.24 -5.61 3.76
C THR A 71 -0.47 -6.69 2.95
N PRO A 72 -0.32 -6.69 1.61
CA PRO A 72 -0.81 -7.77 0.76
C PRO A 72 -0.38 -9.14 1.27
N SER A 73 -1.37 -9.98 1.53
CA SER A 73 -1.19 -11.31 2.09
C SER A 73 -2.31 -12.26 1.66
N LYS A 74 -2.31 -13.49 2.20
CA LYS A 74 -3.39 -14.46 1.98
C LYS A 74 -4.72 -14.00 2.59
N GLU A 75 -4.69 -13.19 3.63
CA GLU A 75 -5.88 -12.56 4.22
C GLU A 75 -6.46 -11.52 3.26
N CYS A 76 -5.59 -10.78 2.58
CA CYS A 76 -5.94 -9.95 1.42
C CYS A 76 -6.15 -10.79 0.15
N GLY A 77 -6.16 -12.12 0.26
CA GLY A 77 -6.39 -13.16 -0.76
C GLY A 77 -5.46 -13.13 -1.95
N TYR A 78 -4.23 -12.65 -1.76
CA TYR A 78 -3.12 -12.94 -2.66
C TYR A 78 -2.47 -14.26 -2.23
N VAL A 79 -2.18 -15.13 -3.19
CA VAL A 79 -1.59 -16.46 -2.93
C VAL A 79 -0.26 -16.57 -3.67
N GLY A 80 0.70 -17.28 -3.08
CA GLY A 80 2.03 -17.46 -3.68
C GLY A 80 2.91 -16.21 -3.60
N LEU A 81 2.61 -15.26 -2.71
CA LEU A 81 3.51 -14.13 -2.46
C LEU A 81 4.79 -14.62 -1.77
N ASP A 82 5.92 -14.15 -2.28
CA ASP A 82 7.23 -14.34 -1.67
C ASP A 82 8.14 -13.16 -2.02
N HIS A 83 9.08 -12.83 -1.14
CA HIS A 83 10.08 -11.78 -1.35
C HIS A 83 9.49 -10.48 -1.93
N THR A 84 8.52 -9.93 -1.20
CA THR A 84 7.69 -8.82 -1.68
C THR A 84 8.23 -7.45 -1.29
N VAL A 85 8.19 -6.51 -2.22
CA VAL A 85 8.45 -5.08 -2.00
C VAL A 85 7.20 -4.30 -2.38
N PHE A 86 6.75 -3.42 -1.49
CA PHE A 86 5.53 -2.66 -1.65
C PHE A 86 5.81 -1.23 -2.12
N PHE A 87 4.95 -0.73 -2.99
CA PHE A 87 4.95 0.64 -3.53
C PHE A 87 3.56 1.25 -3.31
N ALA A 88 3.45 2.58 -3.37
CA ALA A 88 2.19 3.28 -3.12
C ALA A 88 1.03 2.74 -3.98
N ASN A 89 1.27 2.41 -5.25
CA ASN A 89 0.24 1.96 -6.20
C ASN A 89 0.47 0.53 -6.72
N GLY A 90 1.18 -0.32 -5.98
CA GLY A 90 1.41 -1.70 -6.40
C GLY A 90 2.50 -2.39 -5.59
N PHE A 91 2.83 -3.61 -5.96
CA PHE A 91 3.92 -4.34 -5.32
C PHE A 91 4.59 -5.30 -6.30
N ILE A 92 5.83 -5.65 -6.00
CA ILE A 92 6.61 -6.65 -6.73
C ILE A 92 6.84 -7.82 -5.79
N THR A 93 6.56 -9.04 -6.24
CA THR A 93 6.82 -10.27 -5.49
C THR A 93 7.64 -11.22 -6.34
N CYS A 94 8.56 -11.97 -5.73
CA CYS A 94 9.48 -12.86 -6.44
C CYS A 94 9.34 -14.31 -5.95
N PRO A 95 8.20 -14.99 -6.22
CA PRO A 95 8.05 -16.40 -5.91
C PRO A 95 9.02 -17.29 -6.69
N TYR A 96 9.38 -18.40 -6.06
CA TYR A 96 10.01 -19.52 -6.75
C TYR A 96 8.97 -20.31 -7.54
N GLY A 97 9.29 -20.66 -8.79
CA GLY A 97 8.35 -21.25 -9.75
C GLY A 97 7.93 -20.25 -10.82
N ASP A 98 6.78 -20.48 -11.45
CA ASP A 98 6.29 -19.66 -12.57
C ASP A 98 5.47 -18.42 -12.13
N GLY A 99 5.16 -18.28 -10.84
CA GLY A 99 4.36 -17.19 -10.27
C GLY A 99 2.88 -17.18 -10.68
N GLN A 100 2.35 -18.26 -11.27
CA GLN A 100 0.96 -18.30 -11.75
C GLN A 100 -0.06 -18.16 -10.60
N GLU A 101 0.26 -18.70 -9.41
CA GLU A 101 -0.62 -18.56 -8.23
C GLU A 101 -0.91 -17.11 -7.87
N VAL A 102 0.10 -16.22 -8.01
CA VAL A 102 -0.06 -14.78 -7.76
C VAL A 102 -1.03 -14.19 -8.77
N ILE A 103 -0.81 -14.44 -10.06
CA ILE A 103 -1.66 -13.92 -11.14
C ILE A 103 -3.10 -14.42 -11.01
N ASP A 104 -3.29 -15.71 -10.76
CA ASP A 104 -4.61 -16.31 -10.56
C ASP A 104 -5.32 -15.73 -9.33
N SER A 105 -4.57 -15.44 -8.26
CA SER A 105 -5.14 -14.81 -7.06
C SER A 105 -5.59 -13.37 -7.33
N VAL A 106 -4.87 -12.63 -8.18
CA VAL A 106 -5.25 -11.29 -8.63
C VAL A 106 -6.48 -11.32 -9.53
N PHE A 107 -6.57 -12.29 -10.44
CA PHE A 107 -7.76 -12.44 -11.29
C PHE A 107 -9.03 -12.82 -10.49
N LYS A 108 -8.86 -13.50 -9.35
CA LYS A 108 -9.96 -13.88 -8.45
C LYS A 108 -10.35 -12.79 -7.45
N LEU A 109 -9.68 -11.63 -7.46
CA LEU A 109 -10.09 -10.49 -6.65
C LEU A 109 -11.52 -10.08 -7.01
N LYS A 110 -12.25 -9.60 -6.01
CA LYS A 110 -13.54 -8.98 -6.31
C LYS A 110 -13.27 -7.70 -7.10
N PRO A 111 -14.09 -7.40 -8.12
CA PRO A 111 -14.01 -6.13 -8.82
C PRO A 111 -14.20 -4.97 -7.84
N ASN A 112 -13.43 -3.91 -8.02
CA ASN A 112 -13.53 -2.69 -7.22
C ASN A 112 -13.78 -1.49 -8.13
N GLU A 113 -14.87 -0.76 -7.91
CA GLU A 113 -15.30 0.35 -8.77
C GLU A 113 -14.33 1.54 -8.78
N ILE A 114 -13.43 1.62 -7.79
CA ILE A 114 -12.51 2.75 -7.66
C ILE A 114 -11.10 2.46 -8.18
N ALA A 115 -10.73 1.18 -8.34
CA ALA A 115 -9.41 0.79 -8.82
C ALA A 115 -9.40 -0.62 -9.41
N ASP A 116 -8.71 -0.79 -10.54
CA ASP A 116 -8.40 -2.12 -11.09
C ASP A 116 -7.10 -2.65 -10.51
N ILE A 117 -7.08 -3.92 -10.14
CA ILE A 117 -5.86 -4.60 -9.69
C ILE A 117 -5.44 -5.61 -10.77
N THR A 118 -4.24 -5.44 -11.30
CA THR A 118 -3.71 -6.28 -12.39
C THR A 118 -2.41 -6.93 -11.98
N ALA A 119 -2.05 -8.05 -12.64
CA ALA A 119 -0.81 -8.76 -12.40
C ALA A 119 -0.14 -9.17 -13.72
N GLU A 120 1.18 -9.01 -13.79
CA GLU A 120 1.98 -9.43 -14.94
C GLU A 120 3.35 -9.99 -14.52
N ARG A 121 3.89 -10.90 -15.34
CA ARG A 121 5.28 -11.37 -15.20
C ARG A 121 6.22 -10.31 -15.75
N LEU A 122 7.31 -10.06 -15.03
CA LEU A 122 8.36 -9.18 -15.52
C LEU A 122 9.44 -9.98 -16.24
N ASP A 123 9.83 -9.51 -17.42
CA ASP A 123 10.98 -10.05 -18.17
C ASP A 123 12.31 -9.45 -17.68
N VAL A 124 12.54 -9.55 -16.36
CA VAL A 124 13.79 -9.19 -15.68
C VAL A 124 14.03 -10.13 -14.50
N LYS A 125 15.16 -9.97 -13.81
CA LYS A 125 15.46 -10.74 -12.61
C LYS A 125 15.44 -9.84 -11.39
N PHE A 126 14.69 -10.27 -10.38
CA PHE A 126 14.67 -9.66 -9.06
C PHE A 126 14.78 -10.74 -8.00
N TYR A 127 15.45 -10.38 -6.91
CA TYR A 127 15.74 -11.16 -5.71
C TYR A 127 16.59 -12.42 -5.92
N SER A 128 16.27 -13.27 -6.90
CA SER A 128 17.03 -14.46 -7.26
C SER A 128 16.91 -14.75 -8.76
N SER A 129 17.93 -15.35 -9.37
CA SER A 129 17.88 -15.75 -10.78
C SER A 129 16.85 -16.84 -11.07
N SER A 130 16.50 -17.65 -10.06
CA SER A 130 15.48 -18.71 -10.13
C SER A 130 14.08 -18.27 -9.68
N ALA A 131 13.92 -17.03 -9.24
CA ALA A 131 12.61 -16.47 -8.92
C ALA A 131 11.97 -15.86 -10.18
N THR A 132 10.63 -15.82 -10.20
CA THR A 132 9.86 -15.17 -11.25
C THR A 132 9.22 -13.91 -10.69
N PRO A 133 9.72 -12.71 -11.05
CA PRO A 133 9.15 -11.48 -10.54
C PRO A 133 7.76 -11.23 -11.13
N ILE A 134 6.77 -11.09 -10.26
CA ILE A 134 5.41 -10.72 -10.59
C ILE A 134 5.17 -9.29 -10.10
N LEU A 135 4.67 -8.46 -11.00
CA LEU A 135 4.23 -7.11 -10.71
C LEU A 135 2.72 -7.11 -10.52
N VAL A 136 2.26 -6.58 -9.40
CA VAL A 136 0.85 -6.30 -9.14
C VAL A 136 0.65 -4.79 -9.10
N LYS A 137 -0.28 -4.26 -9.91
CA LYS A 137 -0.58 -2.83 -10.01
C LYS A 137 -1.96 -2.52 -9.46
N CYS A 138 -2.10 -1.37 -8.82
CA CYS A 138 -3.37 -0.76 -8.48
C CYS A 138 -3.58 0.46 -9.38
N LEU A 139 -4.53 0.37 -10.30
CA LEU A 139 -4.84 1.39 -11.29
C LEU A 139 -6.08 2.15 -10.85
N TRP A 140 -5.92 3.38 -10.38
CA TRP A 140 -7.02 4.22 -9.92
C TRP A 140 -7.92 4.66 -11.08
N GLN A 141 -9.23 4.51 -10.92
CA GLN A 141 -10.22 4.93 -11.92
C GLN A 141 -10.42 6.46 -11.94
N LYS A 142 -10.09 7.12 -10.82
CA LYS A 142 -10.19 8.57 -10.67
C LYS A 142 -8.79 9.18 -10.64
N THR A 143 -8.68 10.39 -11.18
CA THR A 143 -7.43 11.15 -11.22
C THR A 143 -6.90 11.42 -9.82
N LEU A 144 -5.60 11.19 -9.63
CA LEU A 144 -4.87 11.56 -8.42
C LEU A 144 -4.55 13.07 -8.41
N ASN A 145 -4.04 13.56 -7.29
CA ASN A 145 -3.52 14.92 -7.22
C ASN A 145 -2.31 15.10 -8.16
N SER A 146 -1.98 16.35 -8.49
CA SER A 146 -0.82 16.66 -9.37
C SER A 146 0.53 16.22 -8.79
N ASP A 147 0.60 16.01 -7.47
CA ASP A 147 1.76 15.48 -6.76
C ASP A 147 1.78 13.93 -6.70
N GLY A 148 0.81 13.27 -7.34
CA GLY A 148 0.66 11.81 -7.34
C GLY A 148 -0.03 11.23 -6.09
N THR A 149 -0.43 12.07 -5.13
CA THR A 149 -1.12 11.60 -3.92
C THR A 149 -2.63 11.41 -4.14
N ILE A 150 -3.26 10.59 -3.31
CA ILE A 150 -4.68 10.27 -3.37
C ILE A 150 -5.50 11.44 -2.79
N PRO A 151 -6.44 12.02 -3.56
CA PRO A 151 -7.28 13.12 -3.08
C PRO A 151 -8.33 12.68 -2.05
N SER A 152 -8.83 13.65 -1.29
CA SER A 152 -9.93 13.44 -0.32
C SER A 152 -11.18 12.81 -0.94
N SER A 153 -11.49 13.13 -2.20
CA SER A 153 -12.64 12.59 -2.93
C SER A 153 -12.55 11.08 -3.20
N ILE A 154 -11.38 10.47 -2.99
CA ILE A 154 -11.13 9.03 -3.07
C ILE A 154 -10.87 8.47 -1.66
N ALA A 155 -9.92 9.04 -0.93
CA ALA A 155 -9.47 8.47 0.35
C ALA A 155 -10.57 8.49 1.44
N ILE A 156 -11.42 9.52 1.47
CA ILE A 156 -12.47 9.63 2.49
C ILE A 156 -13.58 8.60 2.29
N PRO A 157 -14.20 8.43 1.10
CA PRO A 157 -15.17 7.36 0.89
C PRO A 157 -14.64 5.99 1.30
N LEU A 158 -13.42 5.64 0.89
CA LEU A 158 -12.80 4.35 1.24
C LEU A 158 -12.57 4.21 2.73
N LEU A 159 -12.10 5.26 3.40
CA LEU A 159 -11.98 5.26 4.85
C LEU A 159 -13.33 5.01 5.51
N LEU A 160 -14.39 5.67 5.05
CA LEU A 160 -15.73 5.55 5.64
C LEU A 160 -16.33 4.16 5.39
N GLU A 161 -16.22 3.62 4.18
CA GLU A 161 -16.58 2.25 3.86
C GLU A 161 -15.79 1.26 4.74
N ASN A 162 -14.52 1.59 5.04
CA ASN A 162 -13.72 0.76 5.91
C ASN A 162 -14.15 0.84 7.39
N GLU A 163 -14.25 2.04 7.94
CA GLU A 163 -14.34 2.25 9.38
C GLU A 163 -15.76 2.33 9.92
N LEU A 164 -16.71 2.88 9.15
CA LEU A 164 -18.07 3.06 9.66
C LEU A 164 -18.70 1.75 10.13
N PRO A 165 -18.59 0.60 9.44
CA PRO A 165 -19.22 -0.64 9.90
C PRO A 165 -18.89 -1.04 11.35
N ASN A 166 -17.72 -0.61 11.86
CA ASN A 166 -17.25 -0.92 13.20
C ASN A 166 -18.09 -0.28 14.32
N TRP A 167 -18.95 0.70 14.04
CA TRP A 167 -19.83 1.33 15.06
C TRP A 167 -20.74 0.32 15.76
N ARG A 168 -21.05 -0.80 15.10
CA ARG A 168 -21.90 -1.86 15.63
C ARG A 168 -21.26 -2.68 16.74
N THR A 169 -19.93 -2.73 16.77
CA THR A 169 -19.15 -3.61 17.67
C THR A 169 -18.11 -2.87 18.49
N ALA A 170 -17.77 -1.64 18.11
CA ALA A 170 -16.84 -0.81 18.84
C ALA A 170 -17.34 -0.52 20.25
N GLN A 171 -16.40 -0.51 21.19
CA GLN A 171 -16.66 -0.15 22.59
C GLN A 171 -16.12 1.23 22.94
N VAL A 172 -15.23 1.77 22.11
CA VAL A 172 -14.60 3.08 22.28
C VAL A 172 -14.40 3.79 20.94
N GLY A 173 -14.45 5.12 20.98
CA GLY A 173 -14.03 5.98 19.88
C GLY A 173 -12.53 6.21 19.93
N GLU A 174 -11.78 5.52 19.06
CA GLU A 174 -10.33 5.69 18.94
C GLU A 174 -9.97 7.07 18.37
N THR A 175 -9.00 7.77 18.98
CA THR A 175 -8.61 9.11 18.53
C THR A 175 -7.82 9.06 17.22
N TRP A 176 -7.67 10.22 16.55
CA TRP A 176 -6.77 10.34 15.40
C TRP A 176 -5.36 9.89 15.74
N GLU A 177 -4.87 10.25 16.92
CA GLU A 177 -3.52 9.93 17.36
C GLU A 177 -3.31 8.40 17.48
N ASN A 178 -4.35 7.64 17.84
CA ASN A 178 -4.28 6.18 17.89
C ASN A 178 -4.42 5.53 16.50
N MET A 179 -5.24 6.10 15.63
CA MET A 179 -5.59 5.48 14.33
C MET A 179 -4.75 5.98 13.16
N SER A 180 -4.03 7.08 13.31
CA SER A 180 -3.37 7.75 12.18
C SER A 180 -2.41 6.85 11.41
N SER A 181 -1.70 5.92 12.07
CA SER A 181 -0.86 4.93 11.38
C SER A 181 -1.66 4.00 10.46
N ASN A 182 -2.86 3.58 10.89
CA ASN A 182 -3.75 2.74 10.09
C ASN A 182 -4.32 3.51 8.90
N PHE A 183 -4.59 4.80 9.07
CA PHE A 183 -5.19 5.63 8.02
C PHE A 183 -4.19 6.21 7.04
N LEU A 184 -2.93 6.36 7.45
CA LEU A 184 -1.88 6.96 6.63
C LEU A 184 -0.95 5.92 5.99
N GLY A 185 -0.96 4.67 6.48
CA GLY A 185 0.05 3.68 6.14
C GLY A 185 1.41 4.09 6.67
N SER A 186 2.48 3.48 6.17
CA SER A 186 3.85 3.78 6.58
C SER A 186 4.80 3.81 5.38
N PRO A 187 5.75 4.75 5.31
CA PRO A 187 6.03 5.82 6.28
C PRO A 187 5.03 6.98 6.22
N HIS A 188 4.84 7.66 7.36
CA HIS A 188 3.93 8.79 7.49
C HIS A 188 4.42 9.84 8.50
N GLY A 189 3.88 11.05 8.39
CA GLY A 189 3.92 12.04 9.46
C GLY A 189 2.59 12.15 10.19
N LYS A 190 2.36 13.30 10.84
CA LYS A 190 1.16 13.49 11.67
C LYS A 190 -0.15 13.50 10.88
N ARG A 191 -0.11 13.97 9.63
CA ARG A 191 -1.30 14.25 8.78
C ARG A 191 -1.00 14.14 7.28
N SER A 192 0.04 13.42 6.92
CA SER A 192 0.44 13.17 5.54
C SER A 192 1.28 11.91 5.48
N SER A 193 1.34 11.29 4.31
CA SER A 193 2.16 10.10 4.05
C SER A 193 2.59 10.08 2.59
N LEU A 194 3.16 8.96 2.16
CA LEU A 194 3.42 8.71 0.75
C LEU A 194 2.15 8.43 -0.06
N PHE A 195 1.00 8.28 0.59
CA PHE A 195 -0.30 8.06 -0.07
C PHE A 195 -1.10 9.35 -0.18
N ILE A 196 -1.11 10.19 0.86
CA ILE A 196 -1.94 11.39 0.91
C ILE A 196 -1.13 12.61 1.33
N ASN A 197 -1.42 13.76 0.71
CA ASN A 197 -0.84 15.03 1.10
C ASN A 197 -1.48 15.62 2.36
N GLN A 198 -0.91 16.73 2.84
CA GLN A 198 -1.30 17.40 4.09
C GLN A 198 -2.76 17.87 4.08
N GLU A 199 -3.27 18.33 2.94
CA GLU A 199 -4.67 18.74 2.80
C GLU A 199 -5.60 17.56 3.00
N THR A 200 -5.34 16.46 2.30
CA THR A 200 -6.17 15.25 2.41
C THR A 200 -6.11 14.63 3.79
N GLY A 201 -4.93 14.53 4.41
CA GLY A 201 -4.83 14.02 5.77
C GLY A 201 -5.47 14.95 6.82
N GLN A 202 -5.48 16.26 6.60
CA GLN A 202 -6.20 17.20 7.48
C GLN A 202 -7.72 17.06 7.36
N THR A 203 -8.23 16.84 6.14
CA THR A 203 -9.65 16.55 5.90
C THR A 203 -10.05 15.23 6.56
N MET A 204 -9.23 14.20 6.39
CA MET A 204 -9.42 12.88 7.01
C MET A 204 -9.49 12.96 8.53
N LYS A 205 -8.54 13.68 9.15
CA LYS A 205 -8.54 13.93 10.58
C LYS A 205 -9.84 14.59 11.06
N LYS A 206 -10.28 15.66 10.40
CA LYS A 206 -11.50 16.39 10.78
C LYS A 206 -12.75 15.51 10.72
N ILE A 207 -12.86 14.68 9.67
CA ILE A 207 -14.01 13.78 9.50
C ILE A 207 -13.99 12.72 10.59
N TRP A 208 -12.84 12.08 10.84
CA TRP A 208 -12.71 11.07 11.90
C TRP A 208 -13.04 11.64 13.29
N GLU A 209 -12.49 12.80 13.63
CA GLU A 209 -12.78 13.49 14.89
C GLU A 209 -14.27 13.85 15.02
N SER A 210 -14.92 14.26 13.93
CA SER A 210 -16.35 14.54 13.93
C SER A 210 -17.17 13.28 14.21
N LEU A 211 -16.80 12.14 13.62
CA LEU A 211 -17.49 10.86 13.84
C LEU A 211 -17.36 10.39 15.29
N ILE A 212 -16.15 10.34 15.86
CA ILE A 212 -15.98 9.86 17.23
C ILE A 212 -16.65 10.78 18.26
N ASN A 213 -16.71 12.09 18.00
CA ASN A 213 -17.39 13.06 18.88
C ASN A 213 -18.92 12.92 18.91
N THR A 214 -19.51 12.17 17.97
CA THR A 214 -20.94 11.82 18.06
C THR A 214 -21.23 10.79 19.16
N GLY A 215 -20.20 10.09 19.66
CA GLY A 215 -20.35 8.95 20.57
C GLY A 215 -20.76 7.65 19.87
N MET A 216 -20.84 7.61 18.54
CA MET A 216 -21.32 6.42 17.80
C MET A 216 -20.47 5.16 17.98
N PHE A 217 -19.19 5.31 18.36
CA PHE A 217 -18.27 4.20 18.62
C PHE A 217 -18.12 3.92 20.13
N GLY A 218 -18.86 4.62 21.00
CA GLY A 218 -18.69 4.58 22.45
C GLY A 218 -17.89 5.77 22.99
N PRO A 219 -17.50 5.75 24.28
CA PRO A 219 -16.68 6.81 24.89
C PRO A 219 -15.32 6.95 24.19
N ILE A 220 -14.80 8.18 24.15
CA ILE A 220 -13.49 8.46 23.53
C ILE A 220 -12.39 7.75 24.32
N PHE A 221 -11.54 6.99 23.62
CA PHE A 221 -10.42 6.29 24.24
C PHE A 221 -9.28 7.27 24.54
N THR A 222 -9.09 7.58 25.81
CA THR A 222 -7.92 8.30 26.32
C THR A 222 -6.93 7.27 26.85
N ARG A 223 -5.76 7.12 26.20
CA ARG A 223 -4.68 6.32 26.78
C ARG A 223 -4.30 6.91 28.16
N PRO A 224 -4.13 6.07 29.20
CA PRO A 224 -3.65 6.53 30.51
C PRO A 224 -2.25 7.15 30.42
#